data_AF-A0A4Q2YEL5-F1
#
_entry.id   AF-A0A4Q2YEL5-F1
#
_cell.length_a   1.000
_cell.length_b   1.000
_cell.length_c   1.000
_cell.angle_alpha   90.00
_cell.angle_beta   90.00
_cell.angle_gamma   90.00
#
_symmetry.space_group_name_H-M   'P 1'
#
loop_
_entity.id
_entity.type
_entity.pdbx_description
1 polymer ?
#
loop_
_entity_poly.entity_id
_entity_poly.type
_entity_poly.pdbx_seq_one_letter_code
_entity_poly.pdbx_strand_id
1 'polypeptide(L)'
;MKLILPAAALLFVLSTSRADIQVGDQGGTTSGNTSPLRDTPRTYQAYYPASRFSSITTTQVLTGLQFQLSSGVPSGVPDGGAWPSQDLTFSDYTIQLSTGSGELAADGSYLASTTAFTYGQGSNLTTVRTGGLTISSASFANSGTPQPNDFGATILFSVPYTFTPGDSLVLTLSHTGFVPTGDINPFFAASNTEDDVNRAIFSTETGNPPNAIGQTLPLIVNFISIPEPGIMGLVMVGALSVLAGRSRRGRN
;
A
#
# COMPACT_ATOMS: atom_id res chain seq x y z
N MET A 1 58.06 -0.67 25.63
CA MET A 1 57.25 0.29 24.86
C MET A 1 56.09 -0.48 24.22
N LYS A 2 54.89 -0.41 24.81
CA LYS A 2 53.71 -1.19 24.37
C LYS A 2 52.94 -0.40 23.31
N LEU A 3 52.85 -0.92 22.10
CA LEU A 3 52.10 -0.33 20.99
C LEU A 3 50.65 -0.85 21.04
N ILE A 4 49.71 0.02 21.40
CA ILE A 4 48.27 -0.26 21.40
C ILE A 4 47.74 0.20 20.05
N LEU A 5 47.29 -0.72 19.18
CA LEU A 5 46.59 -0.38 17.93
C LEU A 5 45.10 -0.18 18.21
N PRO A 6 44.47 0.89 17.70
CA PRO A 6 43.03 1.12 17.88
C PRO A 6 42.24 0.23 16.91
N ALA A 7 41.21 -0.43 17.44
CA ALA A 7 40.22 -1.13 16.64
C ALA A 7 39.35 -0.11 15.90
N ALA A 8 39.55 0.03 14.59
CA ALA A 8 38.68 0.79 13.72
C ALA A 8 37.36 0.02 13.54
N ALA A 9 36.28 0.49 14.17
CA ALA A 9 34.94 0.01 13.93
C ALA A 9 34.47 0.54 12.57
N LEU A 10 34.46 -0.33 11.56
CA LEU A 10 33.91 -0.04 10.24
C LEU A 10 32.38 -0.07 10.34
N LEU A 11 31.78 1.10 10.51
CA LEU A 11 30.33 1.29 10.55
C LEU A 11 29.78 1.15 9.13
N PHE A 12 29.30 -0.04 8.75
CA PHE A 12 28.54 -0.23 7.52
C PHE A 12 27.12 0.34 7.73
N VAL A 13 26.86 1.50 7.15
CA VAL A 13 25.49 2.01 6.98
C VAL A 13 24.85 1.20 5.86
N LEU A 14 24.02 0.21 6.20
CA LEU A 14 23.13 -0.40 5.21
C LEU A 14 22.10 0.67 4.79
N SER A 15 22.30 1.28 3.63
CA SER A 15 21.24 2.05 2.98
C SER A 15 20.21 1.05 2.46
N THR A 16 19.14 0.82 3.20
CA THR A 16 17.96 0.13 2.66
C THR A 16 17.35 1.05 1.62
N SER A 17 17.60 0.78 0.33
CA SER A 17 16.88 1.45 -0.75
C SER A 17 15.41 1.11 -0.60
N ARG A 18 14.59 2.09 -0.22
CA ARG A 18 13.13 1.98 -0.23
C ARG A 18 12.68 1.81 -1.68
N ALA A 19 11.91 0.76 -1.94
CA ALA A 19 11.24 0.57 -3.21
C ALA A 19 9.76 0.86 -2.97
N ASP A 20 9.19 1.73 -3.79
CA ASP A 20 7.76 2.04 -3.74
C ASP A 20 7.08 1.20 -4.83
N ILE A 21 6.07 0.41 -4.43
CA ILE A 21 5.32 -0.46 -5.34
C ILE A 21 4.03 0.25 -5.69
N GLN A 22 3.99 0.87 -6.86
CA GLN A 22 2.77 1.46 -7.37
C GLN A 22 1.92 0.41 -8.08
N VAL A 23 0.62 0.38 -7.76
CA VAL A 23 -0.35 -0.51 -8.39
C VAL A 23 -1.48 0.30 -9.02
N GLY A 24 -1.62 0.19 -10.34
CA GLY A 24 -2.61 0.91 -11.16
C GLY A 24 -1.97 1.58 -12.38
N ASP A 25 -2.71 1.70 -13.48
CA ASP A 25 -2.24 2.44 -14.66
C ASP A 25 -2.42 3.95 -14.43
N GLN A 26 -1.39 4.74 -14.72
CA GLN A 26 -1.43 6.20 -14.64
C GLN A 26 -2.18 6.82 -15.84
N GLY A 27 -2.54 6.00 -16.83
CA GLY A 27 -3.20 6.38 -18.08
C GLY A 27 -4.67 6.75 -17.96
N GLY A 28 -4.97 7.83 -17.23
CA GLY A 28 -6.28 8.47 -17.22
C GLY A 28 -7.11 8.16 -15.97
N THR A 29 -6.97 9.00 -14.96
CA THR A 29 -7.85 9.00 -13.78
C THR A 29 -9.27 9.32 -14.20
N THR A 30 -10.10 8.30 -14.32
CA THR A 30 -11.55 8.47 -14.51
C THR A 30 -12.22 8.53 -13.15
N SER A 31 -13.30 9.32 -13.07
CA SER A 31 -14.11 9.51 -11.88
C SER A 31 -14.66 8.17 -11.37
N GLY A 32 -13.98 7.55 -10.42
CA GLY A 32 -14.45 6.39 -9.68
C GLY A 32 -14.83 6.80 -8.27
N ASN A 33 -15.94 6.28 -7.73
CA ASN A 33 -16.36 6.46 -6.34
C ASN A 33 -15.46 5.65 -5.38
N THR A 34 -14.14 5.68 -5.61
CA THR A 34 -13.14 5.14 -4.71
C THR A 34 -12.89 6.20 -3.66
N SER A 35 -13.15 5.86 -2.41
CA SER A 35 -13.01 6.79 -1.30
C SER A 35 -12.49 6.02 -0.11
N PRO A 36 -11.16 5.76 -0.07
CA PRO A 36 -10.50 5.16 1.09
C PRO A 36 -10.64 6.01 2.35
N LEU A 37 -11.00 7.29 2.21
CA LEU A 37 -11.24 8.24 3.28
C LEU A 37 -12.63 8.87 3.06
N ARG A 38 -13.57 8.62 3.98
CA ARG A 38 -14.94 9.17 3.95
C ARG A 38 -15.39 9.60 5.34
N ASP A 39 -16.33 10.55 5.37
CA ASP A 39 -17.02 11.02 6.58
C ASP A 39 -18.04 10.02 7.15
N THR A 40 -18.32 8.96 6.40
CA THR A 40 -19.29 7.92 6.73
C THR A 40 -18.60 6.55 6.81
N PRO A 41 -19.15 5.61 7.59
CA PRO A 41 -18.67 4.23 7.61
C PRO A 41 -18.53 3.64 6.21
N ARG A 42 -17.42 2.93 5.97
CA ARG A 42 -17.20 2.25 4.69
C ARG A 42 -16.30 1.05 4.87
N THR A 43 -16.61 0.00 4.12
CA THR A 43 -15.69 -1.10 3.82
C THR A 43 -15.45 -1.12 2.32
N TYR A 44 -14.20 -1.17 1.92
CA TYR A 44 -13.76 -1.21 0.54
C TYR A 44 -12.75 -2.36 0.38
N GLN A 45 -12.85 -3.09 -0.71
CA GLN A 45 -11.85 -4.09 -1.05
C GLN A 45 -11.48 -3.99 -2.51
N ALA A 46 -10.18 -4.02 -2.80
CA ALA A 46 -9.63 -3.99 -4.15
C ALA A 46 -8.77 -5.24 -4.38
N TYR A 47 -8.88 -5.78 -5.59
CA TYR A 47 -8.09 -6.88 -6.11
C TYR A 47 -7.08 -6.40 -7.14
N TYR A 48 -5.82 -6.74 -6.89
CA TYR A 48 -4.70 -6.47 -7.76
C TYR A 48 -4.12 -7.79 -8.26
N PRO A 49 -4.28 -8.13 -9.55
CA PRO A 49 -3.77 -9.38 -10.08
C PRO A 49 -2.23 -9.38 -10.14
N ALA A 50 -1.64 -10.57 -10.08
CA ALA A 50 -0.19 -10.79 -10.08
C ALA A 50 0.54 -10.10 -11.24
N SER A 51 -0.10 -9.95 -12.40
CA SER A 51 0.47 -9.27 -13.58
C SER A 51 0.88 -7.82 -13.31
N ARG A 52 0.23 -7.14 -12.35
CA ARG A 52 0.57 -5.77 -11.93
C ARG A 52 1.87 -5.71 -11.11
N PHE A 53 2.38 -6.85 -10.66
CA PHE A 53 3.57 -6.98 -9.84
C PHE A 53 4.72 -7.69 -10.57
N SER A 54 4.65 -7.80 -11.89
CA SER A 54 5.64 -8.53 -12.70
C SER A 54 7.07 -8.00 -12.61
N SER A 55 7.25 -6.73 -12.21
CA SER A 55 8.56 -6.12 -11.96
C SER A 55 9.18 -6.53 -10.61
N ILE A 56 8.40 -7.09 -9.69
CA ILE A 56 8.86 -7.53 -8.37
C ILE A 56 9.39 -8.96 -8.50
N THR A 57 10.69 -9.11 -8.37
CA THR A 57 11.39 -10.40 -8.55
C THR A 57 11.88 -11.02 -7.25
N THR A 58 11.76 -10.31 -6.13
CA THR A 58 12.19 -10.76 -4.80
C THR A 58 11.13 -10.42 -3.75
N THR A 59 11.07 -11.20 -2.68
CA THR A 59 10.16 -10.96 -1.56
C THR A 59 10.31 -9.55 -1.01
N GLN A 60 9.17 -8.90 -0.79
CA GLN A 60 9.07 -7.53 -0.29
C GLN A 60 8.33 -7.52 1.04
N VAL A 61 8.77 -6.67 1.96
CA VAL A 61 8.02 -6.41 3.19
C VAL A 61 7.30 -5.07 3.03
N LEU A 62 5.97 -5.11 2.97
CA LEU A 62 5.12 -3.93 2.92
C LEU A 62 4.94 -3.37 4.33
N THR A 63 5.17 -2.07 4.48
CA THR A 63 5.21 -1.37 5.79
C THR A 63 4.28 -0.17 5.86
N GLY A 64 3.65 0.17 4.74
CA GLY A 64 2.66 1.23 4.67
C GLY A 64 2.05 1.32 3.28
N LEU A 65 1.14 2.26 3.13
CA LEU A 65 0.58 2.61 1.84
C LEU A 65 0.29 4.11 1.74
N GLN A 66 0.13 4.58 0.51
CA GLN A 66 -0.32 5.92 0.17
C GLN A 66 -1.39 5.86 -0.90
N PHE A 67 -2.24 6.89 -0.90
CA PHE A 67 -3.23 7.15 -1.93
C PHE A 67 -2.92 8.48 -2.62
N GLN A 68 -3.46 8.67 -3.82
CA GLN A 68 -3.36 9.93 -4.54
C GLN A 68 -4.76 10.43 -4.91
N LEU A 69 -4.97 11.75 -4.96
CA LEU A 69 -6.22 12.33 -5.43
C LEU A 69 -6.40 12.08 -6.92
N SER A 70 -7.65 11.97 -7.37
CA SER A 70 -7.94 11.92 -8.81
C SER A 70 -7.50 13.23 -9.48
N SER A 71 -6.81 13.13 -10.62
CA SER A 71 -6.40 14.29 -11.44
C SER A 71 -7.52 14.82 -12.36
N GLY A 72 -8.72 14.22 -12.32
CA GLY A 72 -9.88 14.64 -13.11
C GLY A 72 -10.86 15.52 -12.33
N VAL A 73 -11.52 16.46 -13.02
CA VAL A 73 -12.62 17.25 -12.46
C VAL A 73 -13.94 16.47 -12.60
N PRO A 74 -14.78 16.42 -11.54
CA PRO A 74 -14.51 16.92 -10.20
C PRO A 74 -13.74 15.87 -9.37
N SER A 75 -12.55 16.22 -8.87
CA SER A 75 -11.91 15.53 -7.74
C SER A 75 -12.54 15.98 -6.41
N GLY A 76 -13.31 17.07 -6.45
CA GLY A 76 -13.82 17.82 -5.32
C GLY A 76 -12.87 18.94 -4.89
N VAL A 77 -11.56 18.79 -5.09
CA VAL A 77 -10.53 19.72 -4.61
C VAL A 77 -10.19 20.74 -5.71
N PRO A 78 -10.16 22.05 -5.43
CA PRO A 78 -9.74 23.04 -6.43
C PRO A 78 -8.31 22.81 -6.94
N ASP A 79 -8.05 23.18 -8.19
CA ASP A 79 -6.70 23.12 -8.79
C ASP A 79 -5.70 23.99 -8.01
N GLY A 80 -4.52 23.45 -7.71
CA GLY A 80 -3.51 24.08 -6.86
C GLY A 80 -3.86 24.08 -5.37
N GLY A 81 -4.98 23.47 -4.99
CA GLY A 81 -5.40 23.30 -3.60
C GLY A 81 -4.77 22.09 -2.93
N ALA A 82 -5.16 21.88 -1.67
CA ALA A 82 -4.85 20.67 -0.93
C ALA A 82 -6.06 20.22 -0.11
N TRP A 83 -6.12 18.94 0.17
CA TRP A 83 -7.14 18.32 1.01
C TRP A 83 -6.45 17.40 2.03
N PRO A 84 -6.99 17.19 3.23
CA PRO A 84 -8.20 17.81 3.80
C PRO A 84 -7.99 19.25 4.28
N SER A 85 -9.07 20.01 4.50
CA SER A 85 -8.97 21.40 5.01
C SER A 85 -8.68 21.48 6.52
N GLN A 86 -8.83 20.35 7.21
CA GLN A 86 -8.56 20.13 8.63
C GLN A 86 -8.05 18.70 8.85
N ASP A 87 -7.67 18.36 10.07
CA ASP A 87 -7.28 16.99 10.40
C ASP A 87 -8.50 16.05 10.37
N LEU A 88 -8.42 14.96 9.62
CA LEU A 88 -9.45 13.92 9.61
C LEU A 88 -9.14 12.92 10.70
N THR A 89 -10.08 12.72 11.62
CA THR A 89 -9.95 11.75 12.71
C THR A 89 -10.94 10.61 12.55
N PHE A 90 -10.42 9.40 12.43
CA PHE A 90 -11.18 8.15 12.44
C PHE A 90 -11.01 7.49 13.80
N SER A 91 -12.11 7.09 14.45
CA SER A 91 -12.04 6.31 15.70
C SER A 91 -11.55 4.89 15.48
N ASP A 92 -11.85 4.30 14.31
CA ASP A 92 -11.28 3.04 13.85
C ASP A 92 -11.04 3.08 12.34
N TYR A 93 -9.83 2.68 11.96
CA TYR A 93 -9.37 2.55 10.58
C TYR A 93 -8.53 1.27 10.45
N THR A 94 -9.16 0.25 9.88
CA THR A 94 -8.59 -1.09 9.72
C THR A 94 -8.15 -1.32 8.28
N ILE A 95 -6.95 -1.87 8.12
CA ILE A 95 -6.37 -2.28 6.84
C ILE A 95 -5.99 -3.75 6.96
N GLN A 96 -6.45 -4.55 6.01
CA GLN A 96 -6.09 -5.95 5.88
C GLN A 96 -5.53 -6.21 4.48
N LEU A 97 -4.49 -7.03 4.42
CA LEU A 97 -3.87 -7.50 3.19
C LEU A 97 -3.94 -9.02 3.13
N SER A 98 -4.19 -9.56 1.95
CA SER A 98 -4.11 -10.99 1.66
C SER A 98 -3.72 -11.21 0.20
N THR A 99 -3.45 -12.44 -0.19
CA THR A 99 -3.59 -12.85 -1.59
C THR A 99 -5.06 -12.85 -2.00
N GLY A 100 -5.33 -12.93 -3.30
CA GLY A 100 -6.67 -13.30 -3.76
C GLY A 100 -7.04 -14.72 -3.33
N SER A 101 -8.30 -14.96 -3.03
CA SER A 101 -8.83 -16.33 -2.92
C SER A 101 -8.58 -17.13 -4.21
N GLY A 102 -8.62 -18.46 -4.13
CA GLY A 102 -8.42 -19.31 -5.31
C GLY A 102 -9.44 -19.01 -6.40
N GLU A 103 -10.68 -18.74 -6.00
CA GLU A 103 -11.80 -18.36 -6.85
C GLU A 103 -11.54 -17.00 -7.53
N LEU A 104 -11.23 -15.96 -6.75
CA LEU A 104 -10.97 -14.63 -7.29
C LEU A 104 -9.72 -14.60 -8.19
N ALA A 105 -8.69 -15.40 -7.85
CA ALA A 105 -7.50 -15.53 -8.67
C ALA A 105 -7.79 -16.22 -10.02
N ALA A 106 -8.68 -17.23 -10.02
CA ALA A 106 -9.09 -17.92 -11.24
C ALA A 106 -10.00 -17.06 -12.13
N ASP A 107 -10.97 -16.36 -11.53
CA ASP A 107 -11.92 -15.52 -12.25
C ASP A 107 -11.31 -14.17 -12.68
N GLY A 108 -10.24 -13.73 -12.01
CA GLY A 108 -9.59 -12.43 -12.24
C GLY A 108 -10.45 -11.23 -11.85
N SER A 109 -11.60 -11.46 -11.21
CA SER A 109 -12.67 -10.48 -11.00
C SER A 109 -13.61 -10.85 -9.87
N TYR A 110 -14.24 -9.84 -9.28
CA TYR A 110 -15.40 -10.04 -8.43
C TYR A 110 -16.62 -10.35 -9.29
N LEU A 111 -17.25 -11.50 -9.06
CA LEU A 111 -18.50 -11.84 -9.71
C LEU A 111 -19.60 -10.86 -9.28
N ALA A 112 -20.58 -10.62 -10.16
CA ALA A 112 -21.72 -9.75 -9.83
C ALA A 112 -22.56 -10.28 -8.63
N SER A 113 -22.45 -11.58 -8.34
CA SER A 113 -23.06 -12.24 -7.19
C SER A 113 -22.19 -12.21 -5.92
N THR A 114 -21.00 -11.62 -5.96
CA THR A 114 -20.14 -11.50 -4.78
C THR A 114 -20.76 -10.51 -3.79
N THR A 115 -21.29 -11.06 -2.70
CA THR A 115 -21.98 -10.29 -1.66
C THR A 115 -21.12 -10.07 -0.42
N ALA A 116 -20.10 -10.90 -0.19
CA ALA A 116 -19.27 -10.87 1.01
C ALA A 116 -17.79 -10.56 0.68
N PHE A 117 -17.14 -9.76 1.53
CA PHE A 117 -15.72 -9.39 1.37
C PHE A 117 -14.78 -10.58 1.60
N THR A 118 -15.20 -11.58 2.36
CA THR A 118 -14.45 -12.82 2.57
C THR A 118 -14.27 -13.64 1.29
N TYR A 119 -15.15 -13.47 0.29
CA TYR A 119 -15.00 -14.16 -0.99
C TYR A 119 -13.69 -13.82 -1.69
N GLY A 120 -13.24 -12.57 -1.60
CA GLY A 120 -12.00 -12.14 -2.26
C GLY A 120 -10.72 -12.46 -1.48
N GLN A 121 -10.82 -12.76 -0.19
CA GLN A 121 -9.67 -12.87 0.69
C GLN A 121 -9.05 -14.27 0.66
N GLY A 122 -7.73 -14.33 0.45
CA GLY A 122 -6.93 -15.54 0.58
C GLY A 122 -6.73 -15.98 2.04
N SER A 123 -6.18 -17.16 2.23
CA SER A 123 -5.96 -17.77 3.56
C SER A 123 -4.88 -17.06 4.40
N ASN A 124 -4.05 -16.20 3.79
CA ASN A 124 -2.98 -15.44 4.43
C ASN A 124 -3.43 -14.04 4.89
N LEU A 125 -4.73 -13.84 5.12
CA LEU A 125 -5.29 -12.57 5.58
C LEU A 125 -4.58 -12.04 6.83
N THR A 126 -4.01 -10.86 6.71
CA THR A 126 -3.24 -10.20 7.75
C THR A 126 -3.82 -8.82 8.02
N THR A 127 -4.17 -8.53 9.27
CA THR A 127 -4.55 -7.17 9.70
C THR A 127 -3.27 -6.38 9.93
N VAL A 128 -2.92 -5.52 8.97
CA VAL A 128 -1.67 -4.74 8.97
C VAL A 128 -1.78 -3.44 9.75
N ARG A 129 -3.01 -2.95 9.93
CA ARG A 129 -3.35 -1.77 10.73
C ARG A 129 -4.76 -1.90 11.30
N THR A 130 -4.97 -1.41 12.51
CA THR A 130 -6.29 -1.23 13.13
C THR A 130 -6.22 -0.15 14.21
N GLY A 131 -7.37 0.40 14.62
CA GLY A 131 -7.47 1.47 15.61
C GLY A 131 -7.50 2.86 15.00
N GLY A 132 -7.36 3.89 15.84
CA GLY A 132 -7.50 5.28 15.43
C GLY A 132 -6.50 5.70 14.34
N LEU A 133 -6.95 6.59 13.45
CA LEU A 133 -6.11 7.20 12.42
C LEU A 133 -6.42 8.69 12.34
N THR A 134 -5.37 9.50 12.36
CA THR A 134 -5.44 10.92 12.03
C THR A 134 -4.69 11.18 10.74
N ILE A 135 -5.36 11.81 9.79
CA ILE A 135 -4.76 12.32 8.55
C ILE A 135 -4.71 13.84 8.69
N SER A 136 -3.50 14.40 8.64
CA SER A 136 -3.32 15.84 8.82
C SER A 136 -3.93 16.65 7.67
N SER A 137 -4.33 17.89 7.96
CA SER A 137 -4.71 18.87 6.94
C SER A 137 -3.66 19.00 5.84
N ALA A 138 -4.11 19.29 4.62
CA ALA A 138 -3.30 19.47 3.41
C ALA A 138 -2.39 18.27 3.04
N SER A 139 -2.69 17.07 3.55
CA SER A 139 -1.91 15.85 3.27
C SER A 139 -1.96 15.36 1.83
N PHE A 140 -2.89 15.85 1.01
CA PHE A 140 -3.06 15.48 -0.39
C PHE A 140 -3.12 16.75 -1.24
N ALA A 141 -2.07 17.00 -2.01
CA ALA A 141 -2.02 18.12 -2.94
C ALA A 141 -2.83 17.80 -4.22
N ASN A 142 -3.58 18.78 -4.73
CA ASN A 142 -4.08 18.77 -6.10
C ASN A 142 -3.16 19.64 -6.96
N SER A 143 -2.23 19.01 -7.68
CA SER A 143 -1.24 19.69 -8.51
C SER A 143 -1.83 20.38 -9.75
N GLY A 144 -3.11 20.13 -10.06
CA GLY A 144 -3.80 20.71 -11.22
C GLY A 144 -3.55 19.93 -12.53
N THR A 145 -4.17 20.40 -13.61
CA THR A 145 -4.23 19.68 -14.89
C THR A 145 -3.02 19.90 -15.82
N PRO A 146 -2.63 18.90 -16.64
CA PRO A 146 -2.89 17.46 -16.52
C PRO A 146 -1.61 16.71 -16.11
N GLN A 147 -1.52 16.31 -14.84
CA GLN A 147 -0.56 15.32 -14.34
C GLN A 147 -1.23 14.49 -13.24
N PRO A 148 -0.81 13.24 -12.99
CA PRO A 148 -1.18 12.54 -11.78
C PRO A 148 -0.85 13.43 -10.56
N ASN A 149 -1.77 13.50 -9.60
CA ASN A 149 -1.45 14.15 -8.33
C ASN A 149 -0.42 13.33 -7.56
N ASP A 150 0.39 14.02 -6.75
CA ASP A 150 1.32 13.36 -5.85
C ASP A 150 0.58 12.46 -4.85
N PHE A 151 1.26 11.38 -4.43
CA PHE A 151 0.80 10.56 -3.31
C PHE A 151 0.80 11.38 -2.03
N GLY A 152 -0.30 11.28 -1.27
CA GLY A 152 -0.46 12.02 -0.02
C GLY A 152 0.17 11.35 1.19
N ALA A 153 -0.44 11.53 2.35
CA ALA A 153 0.06 11.00 3.61
C ALA A 153 0.31 9.47 3.57
N THR A 154 1.44 9.05 4.14
CA THR A 154 1.74 7.63 4.35
C THR A 154 0.96 7.09 5.54
N ILE A 155 0.17 6.05 5.31
CA ILE A 155 -0.48 5.28 6.37
C ILE A 155 0.44 4.10 6.70
N LEU A 156 1.10 4.18 7.85
CA LEU A 156 2.01 3.14 8.33
C LEU A 156 1.24 1.92 8.83
N PHE A 157 1.80 0.74 8.58
CA PHE A 157 1.35 -0.53 9.13
C PHE A 157 1.96 -0.74 10.51
N SER A 158 1.17 -1.26 11.45
CA SER A 158 1.66 -1.73 12.75
C SER A 158 2.18 -3.16 12.67
N VAL A 159 1.70 -3.94 11.69
CA VAL A 159 2.17 -5.30 11.38
C VAL A 159 2.62 -5.32 9.92
N PRO A 160 3.90 -5.60 9.63
CA PRO A 160 4.39 -5.71 8.25
C PRO A 160 3.71 -6.87 7.51
N TYR A 161 3.59 -6.75 6.19
CA TYR A 161 3.05 -7.80 5.32
C TYR A 161 4.10 -8.29 4.34
N THR A 162 4.35 -9.59 4.31
CA THR A 162 5.28 -10.21 3.36
C THR A 162 4.56 -10.46 2.03
N PHE A 163 5.03 -9.80 0.98
CA PHE A 163 4.56 -9.99 -0.39
C PHE A 163 5.56 -10.85 -1.17
N THR A 164 5.08 -11.95 -1.75
CA THR A 164 5.90 -12.88 -2.55
C THR A 164 5.74 -12.57 -4.05
N PRO A 165 6.84 -12.57 -4.82
CA PRO A 165 6.77 -12.45 -6.28
C PRO A 165 5.81 -13.45 -6.91
N GLY A 166 4.97 -12.98 -7.84
CA GLY A 166 3.98 -13.81 -8.53
C GLY A 166 2.63 -13.93 -7.82
N ASP A 167 2.51 -13.43 -6.59
CA ASP A 167 1.24 -13.38 -5.89
C ASP A 167 0.36 -12.21 -6.37
N SER A 168 -0.95 -12.40 -6.25
CA SER A 168 -1.92 -11.31 -6.30
C SER A 168 -2.04 -10.65 -4.92
N LEU A 169 -2.64 -9.47 -4.87
CA LEU A 169 -2.86 -8.75 -3.63
C LEU A 169 -4.32 -8.30 -3.53
N VAL A 170 -4.92 -8.52 -2.37
CA VAL A 170 -6.23 -7.98 -1.99
C VAL A 170 -6.02 -7.02 -0.84
N LEU A 171 -6.45 -5.78 -1.05
CA LEU A 171 -6.47 -4.73 -0.05
C LEU A 171 -7.90 -4.60 0.46
N THR A 172 -8.12 -4.81 1.76
CA THR A 172 -9.40 -4.48 2.43
C THR A 172 -9.19 -3.31 3.39
N LEU A 173 -10.01 -2.28 3.25
CA LEU A 173 -10.04 -1.08 4.07
C LEU A 173 -11.40 -1.02 4.76
N SER A 174 -11.45 -0.79 6.06
CA SER A 174 -12.71 -0.54 6.77
C SER A 174 -12.53 0.58 7.78
N HIS A 175 -13.47 1.51 7.86
CA HIS A 175 -13.38 2.63 8.80
C HIS A 175 -14.74 3.12 9.26
N THR A 176 -14.79 3.76 10.44
CA THR A 176 -16.02 4.33 11.02
C THR A 176 -16.49 5.63 10.36
N GLY A 177 -15.65 6.22 9.52
CA GLY A 177 -15.85 7.56 8.97
C GLY A 177 -15.16 8.62 9.83
N PHE A 178 -14.74 9.72 9.21
CA PHE A 178 -14.21 10.88 9.93
C PHE A 178 -15.33 11.84 10.33
N VAL A 179 -15.11 12.66 11.36
CA VAL A 179 -16.06 13.73 11.74
C VAL A 179 -15.88 14.93 10.80
N PRO A 180 -16.84 15.26 9.92
CA PRO A 180 -16.68 16.37 9.00
C PRO A 180 -16.90 17.71 9.70
N THR A 181 -16.05 18.70 9.45
CA THR A 181 -16.33 20.11 9.77
C THR A 181 -16.39 20.96 8.51
N GLY A 182 -17.16 20.48 7.52
CA GLY A 182 -17.30 21.15 6.21
C GLY A 182 -16.32 20.66 5.14
N ASP A 183 -15.51 19.64 5.43
CA ASP A 183 -14.74 18.97 4.39
C ASP A 183 -15.66 18.27 3.38
N ILE A 184 -15.26 18.36 2.12
CA ILE A 184 -15.81 17.54 1.05
C ILE A 184 -15.28 16.11 1.13
N ASN A 185 -16.02 15.18 0.52
CA ASN A 185 -15.54 13.84 0.22
C ASN A 185 -14.89 13.85 -1.18
N PRO A 186 -13.55 13.83 -1.29
CA PRO A 186 -12.90 13.89 -2.58
C PRO A 186 -12.96 12.53 -3.30
N PHE A 187 -12.62 12.55 -4.58
CA PHE A 187 -12.38 11.34 -5.36
C PHE A 187 -10.89 11.02 -5.39
N PHE A 188 -10.56 9.76 -5.13
CA PHE A 188 -9.20 9.26 -5.24
C PHE A 188 -8.96 8.66 -6.62
N ALA A 189 -7.69 8.63 -7.03
CA ALA A 189 -7.33 8.09 -8.32
C ALA A 189 -7.61 6.59 -8.36
N ALA A 190 -8.23 6.15 -9.44
CA ALA A 190 -8.53 4.76 -9.69
C ALA A 190 -7.98 4.38 -11.07
N SER A 191 -7.53 3.13 -11.22
CA SER A 191 -7.04 2.62 -12.49
C SER A 191 -8.23 2.36 -13.40
N ASN A 192 -8.17 2.82 -14.64
CA ASN A 192 -8.96 2.20 -15.70
C ASN A 192 -8.47 0.76 -15.85
N THR A 193 -9.36 -0.20 -15.62
CA THR A 193 -9.10 -1.56 -16.07
C THR A 193 -9.68 -1.65 -17.46
N GLU A 194 -8.88 -2.02 -18.45
CA GLU A 194 -9.26 -2.04 -19.87
C GLU A 194 -10.43 -3.00 -20.21
N ASP A 195 -10.98 -3.73 -19.24
CA ASP A 195 -11.84 -4.89 -19.51
C ASP A 195 -13.25 -4.87 -18.88
N ASP A 196 -13.75 -3.75 -18.33
CA ASP A 196 -15.05 -3.70 -17.61
C ASP A 196 -15.19 -4.74 -16.48
N VAL A 197 -14.05 -5.20 -15.97
CA VAL A 197 -13.98 -6.23 -14.94
C VAL A 197 -14.12 -5.61 -13.56
N ASN A 198 -15.04 -6.11 -12.73
CA ASN A 198 -15.13 -5.69 -11.33
C ASN A 198 -13.86 -6.12 -10.58
N ARG A 199 -13.04 -5.15 -10.18
CA ARG A 199 -11.81 -5.37 -9.39
C ARG A 199 -11.85 -4.72 -8.02
N ALA A 200 -12.97 -4.14 -7.66
CA ALA A 200 -13.23 -3.70 -6.31
C ALA A 200 -14.68 -3.96 -5.92
N ILE A 201 -14.91 -4.03 -4.61
CA ILE A 201 -16.23 -4.06 -4.00
C ILE A 201 -16.26 -3.09 -2.83
N PHE A 202 -17.43 -2.51 -2.54
CA PHE A 202 -17.57 -1.63 -1.38
C PHE A 202 -18.94 -1.76 -0.70
N SER A 203 -19.01 -1.30 0.53
CA SER A 203 -20.24 -1.16 1.31
C SER A 203 -20.18 0.10 2.17
N THR A 204 -21.34 0.69 2.47
CA THR A 204 -21.50 1.82 3.40
C THR A 204 -21.57 1.38 4.86
N GLU A 205 -21.26 0.12 5.14
CA GLU A 205 -21.20 -0.46 6.48
C GLU A 205 -19.74 -0.85 6.81
N THR A 206 -19.40 -0.83 8.10
CA THR A 206 -18.09 -1.29 8.61
C THR A 206 -18.03 -2.82 8.72
N GLY A 207 -16.84 -3.40 8.64
CA GLY A 207 -16.60 -4.83 8.85
C GLY A 207 -16.72 -5.67 7.56
N ASN A 208 -17.50 -6.74 7.60
CA ASN A 208 -17.73 -7.64 6.46
C ASN A 208 -19.24 -7.76 6.14
N PRO A 209 -19.86 -6.67 5.66
CA PRO A 209 -21.29 -6.67 5.39
C PRO A 209 -21.62 -7.51 4.14
N PRO A 210 -22.80 -8.16 4.08
CA PRO A 210 -23.19 -9.08 3.01
C PRO A 210 -23.75 -8.38 1.76
N ASN A 211 -23.63 -7.06 1.65
CA ASN A 211 -24.21 -6.28 0.54
C ASN A 211 -23.13 -5.48 -0.17
N ALA A 212 -22.08 -6.16 -0.61
CA ALA A 212 -21.00 -5.52 -1.35
C ALA A 212 -21.45 -5.12 -2.77
N ILE A 213 -21.07 -3.93 -3.21
CA ILE A 213 -21.37 -3.39 -4.54
C ILE A 213 -20.09 -3.44 -5.38
N GLY A 214 -20.14 -4.11 -6.53
CA GLY A 214 -19.03 -4.19 -7.48
C GLY A 214 -18.64 -2.85 -8.10
N GLN A 215 -17.35 -2.67 -8.29
CA GLN A 215 -16.74 -1.53 -8.98
C GLN A 215 -15.64 -2.03 -9.94
N THR A 216 -15.61 -1.43 -11.13
CA THR A 216 -14.61 -1.73 -12.16
C THR A 216 -13.28 -1.04 -11.92
N LEU A 217 -13.26 0.06 -11.15
CA LEU A 217 -12.08 0.89 -10.98
C LEU A 217 -11.44 0.66 -9.60
N PRO A 218 -10.39 -0.17 -9.47
CA PRO A 218 -9.66 -0.31 -8.22
C PRO A 218 -8.84 0.95 -7.95
N LEU A 219 -8.69 1.29 -6.67
CA LEU A 219 -7.89 2.41 -6.18
C LEU A 219 -6.42 2.28 -6.64
N ILE A 220 -5.82 3.39 -7.06
CA ILE A 220 -4.36 3.46 -7.28
C ILE A 220 -3.70 3.60 -5.90
N VAL A 221 -2.79 2.67 -5.61
CA VAL A 221 -2.12 2.59 -4.30
C VAL A 221 -0.62 2.51 -4.51
N ASN A 222 0.13 3.26 -3.72
CA ASN A 222 1.57 3.06 -3.56
C ASN A 222 1.83 2.32 -2.27
N PHE A 223 2.36 1.10 -2.33
CA PHE A 223 2.81 0.35 -1.16
C PHE A 223 4.24 0.70 -0.84
N ILE A 224 4.50 1.00 0.43
CA ILE A 224 5.83 1.30 0.93
C ILE A 224 6.50 -0.02 1.25
N SER A 225 7.48 -0.43 0.43
CA SER A 225 8.21 -1.67 0.66
C SER A 225 9.64 -1.44 1.10
N ILE A 226 10.09 -2.35 1.96
CA ILE A 226 11.48 -2.53 2.30
C ILE A 226 11.88 -3.85 1.66
N PRO A 227 12.82 -3.85 0.70
CA PRO A 227 13.40 -5.09 0.22
C PRO A 227 13.94 -5.86 1.42
N GLU A 228 13.69 -7.17 1.50
CA GLU A 228 14.35 -7.97 2.52
C GLU A 228 15.86 -7.74 2.42
N PRO A 229 16.60 -7.65 3.55
CA PRO A 229 18.04 -7.52 3.51
C PRO A 229 18.58 -8.73 2.75
N GLY A 230 18.89 -8.50 1.48
CA GLY A 230 19.26 -9.56 0.57
C GLY A 230 20.42 -10.33 1.18
N ILE A 231 20.44 -11.65 0.98
CA ILE A 231 21.50 -12.56 1.43
C ILE A 231 22.90 -12.03 1.08
N MET A 232 23.01 -11.13 0.10
CA MET A 232 24.18 -10.31 -0.23
C MET A 232 24.83 -9.60 0.97
N GLY A 233 24.05 -9.02 1.89
CA GLY A 233 24.59 -8.43 3.12
C GLY A 233 25.25 -9.48 4.02
N LEU A 234 24.65 -10.66 4.10
CA LEU A 234 25.15 -11.80 4.86
C LEU A 234 26.40 -12.43 4.21
N VAL A 235 26.45 -12.51 2.88
CA VAL A 235 27.63 -12.98 2.12
C VAL A 235 28.80 -12.01 2.27
N MET A 236 28.56 -10.69 2.27
CA MET A 236 29.60 -9.69 2.49
C MET A 236 30.21 -9.81 3.89
N VAL A 237 29.39 -9.98 4.94
CA VAL A 237 29.87 -10.24 6.30
C VAL A 237 30.61 -11.59 6.38
N GLY A 238 30.10 -12.63 5.71
CA GLY A 238 30.75 -13.93 5.62
C GLY A 238 32.12 -13.86 4.94
N ALA A 239 32.25 -13.15 3.82
CA ALA A 239 33.51 -12.97 3.09
C ALA A 239 34.54 -12.17 3.90
N LEU A 240 34.11 -11.12 4.61
CA LEU A 240 34.95 -10.37 5.54
C LEU A 240 35.45 -11.24 6.70
N SER A 241 34.60 -12.14 7.22
CA SER A 241 34.97 -13.09 8.27
C SER A 241 36.04 -14.09 7.81
N VAL A 242 35.92 -14.59 6.57
CA VAL A 242 36.91 -15.50 5.96
C VAL A 242 38.24 -14.80 5.67
N LEU A 243 38.20 -13.54 5.17
CA LEU A 243 39.41 -12.75 4.92
C LEU A 243 40.12 -12.38 6.23
N ALA A 244 39.38 -12.00 7.27
CA ALA A 244 39.94 -11.73 8.60
C ALA A 244 40.56 -13.00 9.21
N GLY A 245 39.93 -14.18 9.05
CA GLY A 245 40.42 -15.47 9.53
C GLY A 245 41.73 -15.93 8.87
N ARG A 246 41.94 -15.64 7.58
CA ARG A 246 43.19 -16.02 6.87
C ARG A 246 44.42 -15.22 7.30
N SER A 247 44.24 -13.96 7.71
CA SER A 247 45.37 -13.10 8.13
C SER A 247 46.07 -13.56 9.42
N ARG A 248 45.42 -14.36 10.27
CA ARG A 248 46.00 -14.88 11.52
C ARG A 248 46.83 -16.15 11.37
N ARG A 249 46.75 -16.86 10.24
CA ARG A 249 47.38 -18.18 10.09
C ARG A 249 48.80 -18.15 9.49
N GLY A 250 49.32 -16.98 9.13
CA GLY A 250 50.63 -16.79 8.50
C GLY A 250 51.73 -16.21 9.39
N ARG A 251 51.52 -16.12 10.71
CA ARG A 251 52.56 -15.72 11.68
C ARG A 251 52.83 -16.86 12.65
N ASN A 252 53.61 -17.84 12.20
CA ASN A 252 54.40 -18.75 13.04
C ASN A 252 55.77 -18.87 12.37
#